data_AF-A0A3C1ERI8-F1
#
_entry.id   AF-A0A3C1ERI8-F1
#
_cell.length_a   1.000
_cell.length_b   1.000
_cell.length_c   1.000
_cell.angle_alpha   90.00
_cell.angle_beta   90.00
_cell.angle_gamma   90.00
#
_symmetry.space_group_name_H-M   'P 1'
#
loop_
_entity.id
_entity.type
_entity.pdbx_description
1 polymer ?
#
loop_
_entity_poly.entity_id
_entity_poly.type
_entity_poly.pdbx_seq_one_letter_code
_entity_poly.pdbx_strand_id
1 'polypeptide(L)'
;MKAFLEWANETGDIDPVLRAAKAHLWFVTIHPFDDGNGRIARAIVDWALARSENSSQRFYSMSAQMRRERKEYYEILEKTQKGTLDVTEWMSWFLGCLDRAIVGTERALTTVFRRDQFWKTYADVSFNERQRLILNKLLDGHFEGKLTSSKWAKLAKCSQDTAHRDILDLVEHGVLLKDSAGGRSTSYSLKDPRP
;
A
#
# COMPACT_ATOMS: atom_id res chain seq x y z
N MET A 1 -30.67 18.08 4.22
CA MET A 1 -29.61 17.84 5.22
C MET A 1 -30.08 17.05 6.43
N LYS A 2 -31.11 17.50 7.16
CA LYS A 2 -31.65 16.79 8.35
C LYS A 2 -31.91 15.29 8.12
N ALA A 3 -32.68 14.96 7.08
CA ALA A 3 -32.98 13.57 6.72
C ALA A 3 -31.72 12.72 6.43
N PHE A 4 -30.68 13.31 5.81
CA PHE A 4 -29.41 12.61 5.59
C PHE A 4 -28.72 12.30 6.91
N LEU A 5 -28.69 13.25 7.85
CA LEU A 5 -28.00 13.06 9.13
C LEU A 5 -28.71 12.03 10.00
N GLU A 6 -30.05 12.07 10.04
CA GLU A 6 -30.87 11.05 10.72
C GLU A 6 -30.58 9.67 10.13
N TRP A 7 -30.73 9.53 8.80
CA TRP A 7 -30.42 8.28 8.11
C TRP A 7 -28.96 7.84 8.26
N ALA A 8 -27.97 8.73 8.23
CA ALA A 8 -26.57 8.33 8.32
C ALA A 8 -26.20 7.76 9.71
N ASN A 9 -26.87 8.22 10.77
CA ASN A 9 -26.56 7.83 12.15
C ASN A 9 -27.34 6.60 12.64
N GLU A 10 -28.45 6.25 12.01
CA GLU A 10 -29.22 5.06 12.36
C GLU A 10 -28.50 3.75 12.01
N THR A 11 -28.83 2.66 12.70
CA THR A 11 -28.54 1.30 12.23
C THR A 11 -29.69 0.82 11.36
N GLY A 12 -29.43 -0.01 10.35
CA GLY A 12 -30.47 -0.48 9.43
C GLY A 12 -30.03 -1.74 8.71
N ASP A 13 -30.90 -2.29 7.87
CA ASP A 13 -30.75 -3.63 7.30
C ASP A 13 -29.74 -3.73 6.15
N ILE A 14 -29.16 -2.60 5.73
CA ILE A 14 -28.15 -2.54 4.68
C ILE A 14 -26.78 -2.80 5.31
N ASP A 15 -25.98 -3.63 4.63
CA ASP A 15 -24.58 -3.85 4.99
C ASP A 15 -23.85 -2.50 5.27
N PRO A 16 -23.16 -2.37 6.41
CA PRO A 16 -22.53 -1.11 6.81
C PRO A 16 -21.52 -0.53 5.81
N VAL A 17 -20.83 -1.38 5.03
CA VAL A 17 -19.90 -0.91 3.98
C VAL A 17 -20.67 -0.33 2.80
N LEU A 18 -21.76 -0.98 2.39
CA LEU A 18 -22.66 -0.44 1.36
C LEU A 18 -23.32 0.87 1.83
N ARG A 19 -23.63 0.98 3.12
CA ARG A 19 -24.13 2.23 3.71
C ARG A 19 -23.10 3.35 3.65
N ALA A 20 -21.82 3.06 3.92
CA ALA A 20 -20.73 4.02 3.79
C ALA A 20 -20.61 4.55 2.35
N ALA A 21 -20.72 3.66 1.35
CA ALA A 21 -20.74 4.02 -0.06
C ALA A 21 -21.90 4.98 -0.41
N LYS A 22 -23.12 4.69 0.08
CA LYS A 22 -24.29 5.57 -0.08
C LYS A 22 -24.11 6.91 0.63
N ALA A 23 -23.57 6.90 1.85
CA ALA A 23 -23.38 8.11 2.64
C ALA A 23 -22.43 9.09 1.93
N HIS A 24 -21.37 8.58 1.30
CA HIS A 24 -20.51 9.40 0.45
C HIS A 24 -21.28 10.06 -0.69
N LEU A 25 -21.96 9.23 -1.50
CA LEU A 25 -22.66 9.66 -2.71
C LEU A 25 -23.74 10.69 -2.39
N TRP A 26 -24.55 10.42 -1.38
CA TRP A 26 -25.62 11.33 -0.99
C TRP A 26 -25.09 12.64 -0.42
N PHE A 27 -24.04 12.61 0.40
CA PHE A 27 -23.47 13.84 0.91
C PHE A 27 -22.89 14.72 -0.20
N VAL A 28 -22.10 14.14 -1.11
CA VAL A 28 -21.48 14.90 -2.21
C VAL A 28 -22.53 15.38 -3.23
N THR A 29 -23.66 14.68 -3.35
CA THR A 29 -24.78 15.08 -4.22
C THR A 29 -25.64 16.18 -3.60
N ILE A 30 -25.87 16.14 -2.28
CA ILE A 30 -26.59 17.21 -1.56
C ILE A 30 -25.78 18.52 -1.61
N HIS A 31 -24.44 18.42 -1.52
CA HIS A 31 -23.52 19.55 -1.59
C HIS A 31 -23.93 20.76 -0.70
N PRO A 32 -24.07 20.56 0.63
CA PRO A 32 -24.72 21.54 1.51
C PRO A 32 -23.89 22.78 1.86
N PHE A 33 -22.60 22.82 1.54
CA PHE A 33 -21.70 23.93 1.87
C PHE A 33 -21.17 24.64 0.62
N ASP A 34 -20.73 25.89 0.76
CA ASP A 34 -20.12 26.66 -0.35
C ASP A 34 -18.74 26.11 -0.75
N ASP A 35 -17.96 25.62 0.22
CA ASP A 35 -16.69 24.93 0.02
C ASP A 35 -16.54 23.80 1.06
N GLY A 36 -15.67 22.84 0.78
CA GLY A 36 -15.28 21.79 1.72
C GLY A 36 -16.08 20.50 1.60
N ASN A 37 -17.09 20.43 0.73
CA ASN A 37 -17.92 19.23 0.57
C ASN A 37 -17.09 17.97 0.29
N GLY A 38 -16.10 18.04 -0.61
CA GLY A 38 -15.24 16.89 -0.89
C GLY A 38 -14.35 16.47 0.28
N ARG A 39 -13.99 17.38 1.20
CA ARG A 39 -13.25 17.05 2.43
C ARG A 39 -14.17 16.35 3.42
N ILE A 40 -15.38 16.89 3.62
CA ILE A 40 -16.38 16.34 4.54
C ILE A 40 -16.90 14.99 4.04
N ALA A 41 -17.14 14.83 2.73
CA ALA A 41 -17.56 13.56 2.13
C ALA A 41 -16.57 12.41 2.40
N ARG A 42 -15.26 12.71 2.35
CA ARG A 42 -14.21 11.75 2.68
C ARG A 42 -14.19 11.43 4.17
N ALA A 43 -14.35 12.45 5.03
CA ALA A 43 -14.46 12.23 6.47
C ALA A 43 -15.68 11.38 6.85
N ILE A 44 -16.83 11.58 6.19
CA ILE A 44 -18.05 10.78 6.37
C ILE A 44 -17.81 9.32 5.96
N VAL A 45 -17.12 9.07 4.85
CA VAL A 45 -16.75 7.70 4.44
C VAL A 45 -15.86 7.05 5.49
N ASP A 46 -14.82 7.75 5.93
CA ASP A 46 -13.89 7.18 6.89
C ASP A 46 -14.59 6.89 8.23
N TRP A 47 -15.49 7.77 8.68
CA TRP A 47 -16.36 7.56 9.84
C TRP A 47 -17.30 6.36 9.66
N ALA A 48 -18.01 6.27 8.53
CA ALA A 48 -18.97 5.20 8.28
C ALA A 48 -18.29 3.83 8.16
N LEU A 49 -17.15 3.76 7.47
CA LEU A 49 -16.34 2.55 7.39
C LEU A 49 -15.76 2.16 8.75
N ALA A 50 -15.29 3.12 9.56
CA ALA A 50 -14.83 2.81 10.93
C ALA A 50 -15.94 2.21 11.80
N ARG A 51 -17.21 2.61 11.61
CA ARG A 51 -18.36 2.01 12.29
C ARG A 51 -18.78 0.64 11.73
N SER A 52 -18.41 0.34 10.48
CA SER A 52 -18.65 -0.98 9.87
C SER A 52 -17.71 -2.06 10.40
N GLU A 53 -16.55 -1.64 10.92
CA GLU A 53 -15.52 -2.53 11.41
C GLU A 53 -15.73 -2.81 12.90
N ASN A 54 -15.60 -4.09 13.29
CA ASN A 54 -15.55 -4.47 14.71
C ASN A 54 -14.12 -4.38 15.27
N SER A 55 -13.35 -3.39 14.82
CA SER A 55 -11.94 -3.20 15.13
C SER A 55 -11.64 -1.75 15.47
N SER A 56 -10.81 -1.54 16.49
CA SER A 56 -10.26 -0.21 16.81
C SER A 56 -9.07 0.17 15.94
N GLN A 57 -8.57 -0.74 15.09
CA GLN A 57 -7.41 -0.55 14.25
C GLN A 57 -7.79 -0.68 12.77
N ARG A 58 -7.49 0.36 12.00
CA ARG A 58 -7.72 0.40 10.55
C ARG A 58 -6.44 0.82 9.85
N PHE A 59 -5.97 -0.05 8.95
CA PHE A 59 -4.67 0.12 8.29
C PHE A 59 -4.77 0.61 6.84
N TYR A 60 -5.98 0.81 6.31
CA TYR A 60 -6.20 1.28 4.94
C TYR A 60 -6.76 2.70 4.90
N SER A 61 -6.47 3.42 3.81
CA SER A 61 -6.98 4.78 3.58
C SER A 61 -7.80 4.84 2.31
N MET A 62 -9.13 4.90 2.48
CA MET A 62 -10.06 5.03 1.36
C MET A 62 -9.85 6.36 0.64
N SER A 63 -9.71 7.44 1.40
CA SER A 63 -9.41 8.77 0.86
C SER A 63 -8.09 8.84 0.09
N ALA A 64 -7.08 8.03 0.44
CA ALA A 64 -5.85 7.89 -0.34
C ALA A 64 -6.08 7.17 -1.66
N GLN A 65 -6.84 6.07 -1.65
CA GLN A 65 -7.14 5.34 -2.88
C GLN A 65 -8.00 6.17 -3.84
N MET A 66 -9.06 6.82 -3.37
CA MET A 66 -9.89 7.71 -4.20
C MET A 66 -9.09 8.85 -4.82
N ARG A 67 -8.04 9.34 -4.14
CA ARG A 67 -7.14 10.35 -4.70
C ARG A 67 -6.25 9.78 -5.81
N ARG A 68 -5.80 8.53 -5.68
CA ARG A 68 -5.04 7.83 -6.74
C ARG A 68 -5.92 7.62 -7.99
N GLU A 69 -7.19 7.34 -7.78
CA GLU A 69 -8.21 7.09 -8.82
C GLU A 69 -9.11 8.31 -9.05
N ARG A 70 -8.54 9.52 -8.92
CA ARG A 70 -9.31 10.77 -8.91
C ARG A 70 -10.13 10.93 -10.18
N LYS A 71 -9.60 10.52 -11.33
CA LYS A 71 -10.26 10.66 -12.62
C LYS A 71 -11.51 9.78 -12.66
N GLU A 72 -11.33 8.49 -12.38
CA GLU A 72 -12.40 7.49 -12.36
C GLU A 72 -13.46 7.84 -11.31
N TYR A 73 -13.05 8.35 -10.15
CA TYR A 73 -13.96 8.85 -9.11
C TYR A 73 -14.89 9.95 -9.63
N TYR A 74 -14.37 10.95 -10.34
CA TYR A 74 -15.21 12.02 -10.88
C TYR A 74 -16.10 11.54 -12.02
N GLU A 75 -15.59 10.64 -12.88
CA GLU A 75 -16.36 10.06 -13.98
C GLU A 75 -17.56 9.25 -13.48
N ILE A 76 -17.35 8.34 -12.51
CA ILE A 76 -18.45 7.54 -11.96
C ILE A 76 -19.43 8.39 -11.15
N LEU A 77 -18.93 9.39 -10.42
CA LEU A 77 -19.78 10.31 -9.65
C LEU A 77 -20.68 11.11 -10.58
N GLU A 78 -20.12 11.72 -11.62
CA GLU A 78 -20.87 12.49 -12.60
C GLU A 78 -21.90 11.62 -13.33
N LYS A 79 -21.51 10.41 -13.76
CA LYS A 79 -22.42 9.45 -14.40
C LYS A 79 -23.58 9.09 -13.47
N THR A 80 -23.30 8.83 -12.20
CA THR A 80 -24.33 8.47 -11.21
C THR A 80 -25.28 9.64 -10.93
N GLN A 81 -24.77 10.87 -10.80
CA GLN A 81 -25.58 12.06 -10.54
C GLN A 81 -26.46 12.48 -11.72
N LYS A 82 -26.04 12.19 -12.96
CA LYS A 82 -26.82 12.44 -14.19
C LYS A 82 -27.76 11.28 -14.56
N GLY A 83 -27.62 10.13 -13.90
CA GLY A 83 -28.35 8.91 -14.20
C GLY A 83 -29.70 8.81 -13.51
N THR A 84 -30.15 7.58 -13.31
CA THR A 84 -31.32 7.26 -12.49
C THR A 84 -30.91 7.11 -11.02
N LEU A 85 -31.83 6.67 -10.16
CA LEU A 85 -31.50 6.31 -8.77
C LEU A 85 -30.83 4.93 -8.64
N ASP A 86 -30.46 4.29 -9.74
CA ASP A 86 -29.65 3.07 -9.72
C ASP A 86 -28.18 3.42 -9.44
N VAL A 87 -27.73 3.07 -8.24
CA VAL A 87 -26.36 3.33 -7.76
C VAL A 87 -25.46 2.10 -7.88
N THR A 88 -25.85 1.05 -8.62
CA THR A 88 -25.12 -0.22 -8.70
C THR A 88 -23.69 -0.04 -9.20
N GLU A 89 -23.47 0.79 -10.22
CA GLU A 89 -22.13 1.05 -10.73
C GLU A 89 -21.27 1.83 -9.74
N TRP A 90 -21.87 2.81 -9.05
CA TRP A 90 -21.20 3.54 -7.96
C TRP A 90 -20.75 2.59 -6.85
N MET A 91 -21.63 1.66 -6.45
CA MET A 91 -21.31 0.64 -5.45
C MET A 91 -20.16 -0.25 -5.90
N SER A 92 -20.21 -0.74 -7.13
CA SER A 92 -19.18 -1.61 -7.69
C SER A 92 -17.82 -0.91 -7.72
N TRP A 93 -17.80 0.36 -8.16
CA TRP A 93 -16.59 1.18 -8.14
C TRP A 93 -16.07 1.40 -6.71
N PHE A 94 -16.96 1.78 -5.78
CA PHE A 94 -16.60 2.05 -4.39
C PHE A 94 -16.00 0.81 -3.70
N LEU A 95 -16.62 -0.36 -3.86
CA LEU A 95 -16.12 -1.62 -3.30
C LEU A 95 -14.78 -2.02 -3.92
N GLY A 96 -14.62 -1.86 -5.24
CA GLY A 96 -13.33 -2.10 -5.89
C GLY A 96 -12.24 -1.13 -5.40
N CYS A 97 -12.61 0.13 -5.14
CA CYS A 97 -11.69 1.12 -4.59
C CYS A 97 -11.30 0.75 -3.15
N LEU A 98 -12.25 0.30 -2.33
CA LEU A 98 -11.98 -0.20 -0.98
C LEU A 98 -11.04 -1.43 -1.00
N ASP A 99 -11.32 -2.41 -1.86
CA ASP A 99 -10.47 -3.60 -2.06
C ASP A 99 -9.03 -3.21 -2.39
N ARG A 100 -8.83 -2.33 -3.38
CA ARG A 100 -7.49 -1.85 -3.75
C ARG A 100 -6.81 -1.07 -2.62
N ALA A 101 -7.58 -0.36 -1.78
CA ALA A 101 -7.04 0.29 -0.60
C ALA A 101 -6.52 -0.73 0.43
N ILE A 102 -7.28 -1.80 0.68
CA ILE A 102 -6.92 -2.88 1.61
C ILE A 102 -5.71 -3.67 1.08
N VAL A 103 -5.74 -4.14 -0.16
CA VAL A 103 -4.63 -4.86 -0.81
C VAL A 103 -3.36 -4.00 -0.83
N GLY A 104 -3.50 -2.69 -1.08
CA GLY A 104 -2.38 -1.76 -1.03
C GLY A 104 -1.71 -1.71 0.36
N THR A 105 -2.53 -1.73 1.42
CA THR A 105 -2.05 -1.79 2.80
C THR A 105 -1.39 -3.13 3.13
N GLU A 106 -1.98 -4.26 2.74
CA GLU A 106 -1.40 -5.58 2.98
C GLU A 106 0.01 -5.70 2.37
N ARG A 107 0.18 -5.19 1.15
CA ARG A 107 1.49 -5.12 0.48
C ARG A 107 2.48 -4.26 1.26
N ALA A 108 2.06 -3.09 1.72
CA ALA A 108 2.92 -2.21 2.50
C ALA A 108 3.34 -2.84 3.83
N LEU A 109 2.40 -3.47 4.54
CA LEU A 109 2.67 -4.19 5.79
C LEU A 109 3.61 -5.37 5.57
N THR A 110 3.43 -6.13 4.49
CA THR A 110 4.32 -7.24 4.13
C THR A 110 5.76 -6.77 3.97
N THR A 111 5.99 -5.63 3.30
CA THR A 111 7.34 -5.05 3.17
C THR A 111 7.93 -4.65 4.52
N VAL A 112 7.14 -4.04 5.40
CA VAL A 112 7.57 -3.64 6.74
C VAL A 112 7.93 -4.86 7.59
N PHE A 113 7.05 -5.87 7.64
CA PHE A 113 7.30 -7.10 8.40
C PHE A 113 8.50 -7.87 7.86
N ARG A 114 8.65 -7.96 6.54
CA ARG A 114 9.81 -8.60 5.92
C ARG A 114 11.12 -7.92 6.33
N ARG A 115 11.14 -6.59 6.38
CA ARG A 115 12.30 -5.82 6.81
C ARG A 115 12.60 -6.04 8.30
N ASP A 116 11.59 -5.99 9.15
CA ASP A 116 11.74 -6.25 10.59
C ASP A 116 12.28 -7.67 10.85
N GLN A 117 11.66 -8.68 10.22
CA GLN A 117 12.08 -10.07 10.35
C GLN A 117 13.51 -10.29 9.85
N PHE A 118 13.89 -9.65 8.73
CA PHE A 118 15.25 -9.71 8.21
C PHE A 118 16.27 -9.20 9.23
N TRP A 119 16.06 -8.00 9.79
CA TRP A 119 17.01 -7.43 10.74
C TRP A 119 17.05 -8.18 12.07
N LYS A 120 15.93 -8.79 12.50
CA LYS A 120 15.90 -9.71 13.66
C LYS A 120 16.69 -10.99 13.39
N THR A 121 16.54 -11.57 12.21
CA THR A 121 17.22 -12.82 11.83
C THR A 121 18.74 -12.66 11.81
N TYR A 122 19.23 -11.50 11.38
CA TYR A 122 20.66 -11.21 11.27
C TYR A 122 21.16 -10.21 12.32
N ALA A 123 20.54 -10.18 13.50
CA ALA A 123 20.87 -9.21 14.57
C ALA A 123 22.32 -9.35 15.07
N ASP A 124 22.87 -10.57 15.05
CA ASP A 124 24.24 -10.87 15.50
C ASP A 124 25.31 -10.63 14.41
N VAL A 125 24.91 -10.28 13.18
CA VAL A 125 25.83 -10.01 12.07
C VAL A 125 26.22 -8.53 12.06
N SER A 126 27.53 -8.26 12.07
CA SER A 126 28.04 -6.90 11.98
C SER A 126 28.09 -6.43 10.52
N PHE A 127 27.19 -5.51 10.15
CA PHE A 127 27.15 -4.94 8.81
C PHE A 127 27.87 -3.59 8.72
N ASN A 128 28.71 -3.43 7.69
CA ASN A 128 29.26 -2.13 7.32
C ASN A 128 28.21 -1.22 6.65
N GLU A 129 28.50 0.08 6.53
CA GLU A 129 27.56 1.07 5.97
C GLU A 129 27.11 0.75 4.53
N ARG A 130 28.01 0.24 3.69
CA ARG A 130 27.70 -0.13 2.30
C ARG A 130 26.77 -1.33 2.24
N GLN A 131 27.02 -2.34 3.06
CA GLN A 131 26.14 -3.51 3.19
C GLN A 131 24.75 -3.07 3.65
N ARG A 132 24.64 -2.28 4.72
CA ARG A 132 23.35 -1.75 5.20
C ARG A 132 22.61 -0.96 4.11
N LEU A 133 23.33 -0.12 3.36
CA LEU A 133 22.76 0.64 2.25
C LEU A 133 22.14 -0.29 1.19
N ILE A 134 22.87 -1.31 0.74
CA ILE A 134 22.38 -2.21 -0.30
C ILE A 134 21.28 -3.14 0.22
N LEU A 135 21.40 -3.65 1.44
CA LEU A 135 20.37 -4.50 2.07
C LEU A 135 19.05 -3.74 2.21
N ASN A 136 19.07 -2.48 2.67
CA ASN A 136 17.85 -1.66 2.72
C ASN A 136 17.23 -1.49 1.32
N LYS A 137 18.04 -1.22 0.29
CA LYS A 137 17.55 -1.12 -1.10
C LYS A 137 16.93 -2.42 -1.63
N LEU A 138 17.48 -3.57 -1.23
CA LEU A 138 16.92 -4.88 -1.59
C LEU A 138 15.61 -5.16 -0.85
N LEU A 139 15.50 -4.73 0.41
CA LEU A 139 14.31 -4.91 1.25
C LEU A 139 13.16 -3.94 0.90
N ASP A 140 13.44 -2.80 0.26
CA ASP A 140 12.43 -1.82 -0.15
C ASP A 140 11.42 -2.36 -1.18
N GLY A 141 11.65 -3.56 -1.75
CA GLY A 141 10.71 -4.23 -2.67
C GLY A 141 10.69 -3.67 -4.10
N HIS A 142 11.47 -2.62 -4.38
CA HIS A 142 11.56 -1.96 -5.70
C HIS A 142 12.97 -2.04 -6.31
N PHE A 143 13.75 -3.07 -5.97
CA PHE A 143 15.08 -3.26 -6.55
C PHE A 143 14.97 -3.80 -7.98
N GLU A 144 15.21 -2.95 -8.97
CA GLU A 144 15.11 -3.34 -10.39
C GLU A 144 16.23 -4.32 -10.79
N GLY A 145 15.88 -5.45 -11.41
CA GLY A 145 16.87 -6.40 -11.92
C GLY A 145 17.70 -7.11 -10.84
N LYS A 146 18.80 -7.75 -11.26
CA LYS A 146 19.63 -8.60 -10.40
C LYS A 146 20.75 -7.82 -9.70
N LEU A 147 21.09 -8.18 -8.46
CA LEU A 147 22.26 -7.62 -7.77
C LEU A 147 23.52 -8.30 -8.30
N THR A 148 24.43 -7.53 -8.87
CA THR A 148 25.77 -7.97 -9.30
C THR A 148 26.84 -7.15 -8.60
N SER A 149 28.10 -7.61 -8.60
CA SER A 149 29.22 -6.80 -8.07
C SER A 149 29.33 -5.43 -8.75
N SER A 150 29.10 -5.35 -10.06
CA SER A 150 29.10 -4.08 -10.79
C SER A 150 27.97 -3.12 -10.35
N LYS A 151 26.76 -3.65 -10.12
CA LYS A 151 25.63 -2.85 -9.62
C LYS A 151 25.86 -2.41 -8.18
N TRP A 152 26.42 -3.28 -7.33
CA TRP A 152 26.83 -2.94 -5.98
C TRP A 152 27.85 -1.80 -5.97
N ALA A 153 28.95 -1.94 -6.71
CA ALA A 153 30.01 -0.95 -6.82
C ALA A 153 29.46 0.44 -7.23
N LYS A 154 28.54 0.47 -8.20
CA LYS A 154 27.88 1.71 -8.65
C LYS A 154 26.99 2.32 -7.56
N LEU A 155 26.16 1.52 -6.88
CA LEU A 155 25.21 1.99 -5.87
C LEU A 155 25.92 2.44 -4.58
N ALA A 156 26.93 1.69 -4.15
CA ALA A 156 27.71 1.95 -2.94
C ALA A 156 28.94 2.84 -3.16
N LYS A 157 29.17 3.31 -4.41
CA LYS A 157 30.29 4.17 -4.81
C LYS A 157 31.66 3.64 -4.35
N CYS A 158 31.94 2.38 -4.64
CA CYS A 158 33.21 1.71 -4.30
C CYS A 158 33.78 0.94 -5.51
N SER A 159 35.01 0.44 -5.40
CA SER A 159 35.61 -0.42 -6.44
C SER A 159 34.89 -1.77 -6.54
N GLN A 160 35.00 -2.45 -7.68
CA GLN A 160 34.43 -3.79 -7.84
C GLN A 160 35.04 -4.80 -6.87
N ASP A 161 36.31 -4.68 -6.52
CA ASP A 161 36.96 -5.56 -5.54
C ASP A 161 36.38 -5.37 -4.15
N THR A 162 36.14 -4.12 -3.73
CA THR A 162 35.49 -3.82 -2.45
C THR A 162 34.05 -4.32 -2.44
N ALA A 163 33.31 -4.11 -3.53
CA ALA A 163 31.96 -4.65 -3.69
C ALA A 163 31.94 -6.18 -3.62
N HIS A 164 32.93 -6.85 -4.23
CA HIS A 164 33.02 -8.30 -4.20
C HIS A 164 33.29 -8.82 -2.78
N ARG A 165 34.19 -8.17 -2.02
CA ARG A 165 34.44 -8.51 -0.61
C ARG A 165 33.21 -8.31 0.26
N ASP A 166 32.51 -7.18 0.10
CA ASP A 166 31.26 -6.92 0.83
C ASP A 166 30.21 -8.02 0.56
N ILE A 167 30.09 -8.46 -0.70
CA ILE A 167 29.16 -9.52 -1.10
C ILE A 167 29.58 -10.88 -0.55
N LEU A 168 30.86 -11.25 -0.62
CA LEU A 168 31.35 -12.53 -0.12
C LEU A 168 31.14 -12.65 1.39
N ASP A 169 31.40 -11.59 2.14
CA ASP A 169 31.12 -11.50 3.57
C ASP A 169 29.63 -11.75 3.87
N LEU A 170 28.73 -11.15 3.09
CA LEU A 170 27.29 -11.41 3.23
C LEU A 170 26.86 -12.82 2.82
N VAL A 171 27.55 -13.45 1.87
CA VAL A 171 27.29 -14.83 1.47
C VAL A 171 27.77 -15.81 2.56
N GLU A 172 28.92 -15.53 3.18
CA GLU A 172 29.48 -16.32 4.28
C GLU A 172 28.55 -16.32 5.50
N HIS A 173 27.99 -15.15 5.84
CA HIS A 173 26.97 -15.02 6.89
C HIS A 173 25.58 -15.53 6.46
N GLY A 174 25.44 -16.06 5.24
CA GLY A 174 24.18 -16.59 4.72
C GLY A 174 23.10 -15.54 4.46
N VAL A 175 23.44 -14.25 4.44
CA VAL A 175 22.53 -13.13 4.18
C VAL A 175 22.18 -13.05 2.70
N LEU A 176 23.17 -13.26 1.84
CA LEU A 176 23.01 -13.36 0.38
C LEU A 176 23.23 -14.79 -0.10
N LEU A 177 22.51 -15.15 -1.16
CA LEU A 177 22.76 -16.36 -1.93
C LEU A 177 23.22 -15.99 -3.32
N LYS A 178 24.15 -16.77 -3.87
CA LYS A 178 24.50 -16.73 -5.28
C LYS A 178 23.37 -17.39 -6.09
N ASP A 179 22.80 -16.67 -7.04
CA ASP A 179 21.74 -17.22 -7.89
C ASP A 179 22.30 -18.30 -8.83
N SER A 180 21.44 -19.23 -9.25
CA SER A 180 21.76 -20.25 -10.26
C SER A 180 22.26 -19.59 -11.55
N ALA A 181 23.38 -20.08 -12.06
CA ALA A 181 24.05 -19.51 -13.23
C ALA A 181 23.18 -19.62 -14.48
N GLY A 182 22.81 -18.48 -15.08
CA GLY A 182 22.05 -18.42 -16.32
C GLY A 182 22.45 -17.26 -17.25
N GLY A 183 23.53 -16.54 -16.94
CA GLY A 183 24.00 -15.40 -17.75
C GLY A 183 25.49 -15.11 -17.58
N ARG A 184 26.00 -14.11 -18.33
CA ARG A 184 27.43 -13.72 -18.37
C ARG A 184 27.99 -13.20 -17.04
N SER A 185 27.15 -12.83 -16.07
CA SER A 185 27.58 -12.26 -14.79
C SER A 185 26.92 -12.97 -13.61
N THR A 186 27.67 -13.12 -12.51
CA THR A 186 27.15 -13.69 -11.26
C THR A 186 26.21 -12.69 -10.59
N SER A 187 25.02 -13.16 -10.22
CA SER A 187 24.05 -12.40 -9.45
C SER A 187 23.78 -13.00 -8.07
N TYR A 188 23.26 -12.16 -7.19
CA TYR A 188 22.98 -12.49 -5.80
C TYR A 188 21.57 -12.02 -5.42
N SER A 189 20.95 -12.75 -4.51
CA SER A 189 19.64 -12.42 -3.93
C SER A 189 19.67 -12.56 -2.41
N LEU A 190 18.76 -11.86 -1.71
CA LEU A 190 18.58 -12.07 -0.28
C LEU A 190 18.16 -13.52 -0.04
N LYS A 191 18.81 -14.19 0.92
CA LYS A 191 18.28 -15.46 1.43
C LYS A 191 16.95 -15.15 2.11
N ASP A 192 15.86 -15.72 1.58
CA ASP A 192 14.55 -15.50 2.16
C ASP A 192 14.56 -15.99 3.61
N PRO A 193 14.30 -15.13 4.61
CA PRO A 193 14.08 -15.60 5.97
C PRO A 193 12.75 -16.33 5.95
N ARG A 194 12.77 -17.62 5.60
CA ARG A 194 11.61 -18.49 5.75
C ARG A 194 11.19 -18.48 7.23
N PRO A 195 9.88 -18.50 7.52
CA PRO A 195 9.40 -18.72 8.89
C PRO A 195 9.93 -20.03 9.47
#